data_AF-A0A8D8T2V3-F1
#
_entry.id   AF-A0A8D8T2V3-F1
#
_cell.length_a   1.000
_cell.length_b   1.000
_cell.length_c   1.000
_cell.angle_alpha   90.00
_cell.angle_beta   90.00
_cell.angle_gamma   90.00
#
_symmetry.space_group_name_H-M   'P 1'
#
loop_
_entity.id
_entity.type
_entity.pdbx_description
1 polymer ?
#
loop_
_entity_poly.entity_id
_entity_poly.type
_entity_poly.pdbx_seq_one_letter_code
_entity_poly.pdbx_strand_id
1 'polypeptide(L)'
;MGKKKVNSLFITTRGLVKAASRSVIAGWVRTSLSAAGINASAGSFRSAVGSSRINSDSSLDSVLKLGNWRARENFLKHYYKPIAKKPGPPSVSLEHCFEPI
;
A
#
# COMPACT_ATOMS: atom_id res chain seq x y z
N MET A 1 11.63 35.15 17.86
CA MET A 1 10.59 34.10 17.77
C MET A 1 11.31 32.77 17.51
N GLY A 2 11.40 31.86 18.49
CA GLY A 2 12.23 30.66 18.40
C GLY A 2 11.70 29.62 17.42
N LYS A 3 12.56 29.08 16.54
CA LYS A 3 12.21 27.96 15.64
C LYS A 3 11.88 26.72 16.49
N LYS A 4 10.61 26.32 16.56
CA LYS A 4 10.22 25.05 17.18
C LYS A 4 10.77 23.89 16.35
N LYS A 5 11.61 23.05 16.97
CA LYS A 5 12.11 21.81 16.36
C LYS A 5 10.96 20.82 16.24
N VAL A 6 10.67 20.36 15.03
CA VAL A 6 9.62 19.35 14.77
C VAL A 6 10.29 17.98 14.71
N ASN A 7 10.01 17.12 15.70
CA ASN A 7 10.51 15.75 15.76
C ASN A 7 9.43 14.79 15.25
N SER A 8 9.25 14.68 13.94
CA SER A 8 8.29 13.77 13.32
C SER A 8 8.80 13.31 11.97
N LEU A 9 8.59 12.02 11.64
CA LEU A 9 9.03 11.46 10.36
C LEU A 9 8.31 12.11 9.17
N PHE A 10 7.00 12.36 9.32
CA PHE A 10 6.19 13.04 8.31
C PHE A 10 5.85 14.46 8.76
N ILE A 11 6.20 15.43 7.93
CA ILE A 11 5.96 16.86 8.18
C ILE A 11 5.27 17.50 6.98
N THR A 12 4.50 18.57 7.22
CA THR A 12 4.08 19.48 6.16
C THR A 12 5.04 20.64 6.07
N THR A 13 5.44 21.00 4.84
CA THR A 13 6.27 22.17 4.54
C THR A 13 5.46 23.33 3.95
N ARG A 14 4.21 23.08 3.55
CA ARG A 14 3.30 24.15 3.13
C ARG A 14 2.79 24.89 4.37
N GLY A 15 3.05 26.19 4.43
CA GLY A 15 2.71 27.04 5.57
C GLY A 15 3.68 26.84 6.74
N LEU A 16 3.13 26.85 7.97
CA LEU A 16 3.95 26.60 9.16
C LEU A 16 4.38 25.12 9.21
N VAL A 17 5.70 24.90 9.31
CA VAL A 17 6.27 23.55 9.43
C VAL A 17 5.77 22.88 10.71
N LYS A 18 5.13 21.73 10.56
CA LYS A 18 4.57 20.93 11.65
C LYS A 18 4.42 19.47 11.23
N ALA A 19 4.16 18.59 12.19
CA ALA A 19 3.84 17.19 11.92
C ALA A 19 2.65 17.07 10.97
N ALA A 20 2.75 16.16 9.99
CA ALA A 20 1.67 15.90 9.05
C ALA A 20 0.50 15.20 9.76
N SER A 21 -0.72 15.70 9.58
CA SER A 21 -1.90 15.01 10.08
C SER A 21 -2.20 13.76 9.26
N ARG A 22 -3.03 12.87 9.82
CA ARG A 22 -3.56 11.70 9.07
C ARG A 22 -4.25 12.09 7.77
N SER A 23 -4.99 13.20 7.76
CA SER A 23 -5.70 13.69 6.57
C SER A 23 -4.74 14.18 5.48
N VAL A 24 -3.64 14.83 5.86
CA VAL A 24 -2.58 15.28 4.94
C VAL A 24 -1.90 14.07 4.29
N ILE A 25 -1.49 13.09 5.09
CA ILE A 25 -0.87 11.85 4.57
C ILE A 25 -1.84 11.10 3.65
N ALA A 26 -3.11 10.95 4.06
CA ALA A 26 -4.13 10.33 3.21
C ALA A 26 -4.34 11.11 1.89
N GLY A 27 -4.20 12.43 1.92
CA GLY A 27 -4.18 13.28 0.73
C GLY A 27 -3.05 12.92 -0.21
N TRP A 28 -1.82 12.84 0.28
CA TRP A 28 -0.64 12.46 -0.52
C TRP A 28 -0.81 11.10 -1.20
N VAL A 29 -1.34 10.13 -0.45
CA VAL A 29 -1.60 8.78 -0.98
C VAL A 29 -2.65 8.83 -2.10
N ARG A 30 -3.78 9.54 -1.91
CA ARG A 30 -4.81 9.68 -2.95
C ARG A 30 -4.29 10.40 -4.19
N THR A 31 -3.51 11.46 -4.02
CA THR A 31 -2.88 12.17 -5.14
C THR A 31 -1.97 11.24 -5.93
N SER A 32 -1.17 10.42 -5.25
CA SER A 32 -0.27 9.45 -5.89
C SER A 32 -1.04 8.37 -6.66
N LEU A 33 -2.12 7.84 -6.08
CA LEU A 33 -3.01 6.88 -6.76
C LEU A 33 -3.67 7.50 -7.99
N SER A 34 -4.21 8.71 -7.86
CA SER A 34 -4.85 9.43 -8.96
C SER A 34 -3.88 9.70 -10.11
N ALA A 35 -2.64 10.09 -9.79
CA ALA A 35 -1.59 10.29 -10.79
C ALA A 35 -1.23 8.99 -11.56
N ALA A 36 -1.43 7.83 -10.93
CA ALA A 36 -1.29 6.52 -11.58
C ALA A 36 -2.58 6.03 -12.28
N GLY A 37 -3.63 6.87 -12.37
CA GLY A 37 -4.92 6.49 -12.94
C GLY A 37 -5.76 5.56 -12.04
N ILE A 38 -5.41 5.39 -10.77
CA ILE A 38 -6.09 4.50 -9.83
C ILE A 38 -7.10 5.29 -9.00
N ASN A 39 -8.39 4.99 -9.19
CA ASN A 39 -9.46 5.58 -8.39
C ASN A 39 -9.71 4.74 -7.11
N ALA A 40 -8.96 5.02 -6.05
CA ALA A 40 -9.11 4.33 -4.76
C ALA A 40 -8.84 5.24 -3.55
N SER A 41 -9.38 4.85 -2.39
CA SER A 41 -9.11 5.56 -1.13
C SER A 41 -7.72 5.22 -0.58
N ALA A 42 -7.16 6.09 0.26
CA ALA A 42 -5.86 5.81 0.90
C ALA A 42 -5.85 4.52 1.73
N GLY A 43 -6.99 4.12 2.30
CA GLY A 43 -7.12 2.88 3.08
C GLY A 43 -7.03 1.61 2.24
N SER A 44 -7.26 1.70 0.93
CA SER A 44 -7.21 0.55 0.01
C SER A 44 -5.84 -0.14 -0.01
N PHE A 45 -4.75 0.60 0.22
CA PHE A 45 -3.39 0.06 0.32
C PHE A 45 -3.28 -1.06 1.36
N ARG A 46 -3.92 -0.92 2.52
CA ARG A 46 -3.84 -1.93 3.58
C ARG A 46 -4.46 -3.26 3.13
N SER A 47 -5.59 -3.17 2.44
CA SER A 47 -6.27 -4.33 1.84
C SER A 47 -5.44 -4.96 0.71
N ALA A 48 -4.89 -4.13 -0.17
CA ALA A 48 -4.07 -4.57 -1.30
C ALA A 48 -2.80 -5.31 -0.84
N VAL A 49 -2.04 -4.73 0.10
CA VAL A 49 -0.82 -5.35 0.66
C VAL A 49 -1.15 -6.64 1.40
N GLY A 50 -2.20 -6.64 2.23
CA GLY A 50 -2.62 -7.84 2.95
C GLY A 50 -3.00 -8.98 2.01
N SER A 51 -3.80 -8.68 0.99
CA SER A 51 -4.22 -9.67 -0.02
C SER A 51 -3.05 -10.17 -0.86
N SER A 52 -2.16 -9.27 -1.29
CA SER A 52 -0.96 -9.63 -2.04
C SER A 52 -0.05 -10.59 -1.27
N ARG A 53 0.12 -10.38 0.05
CA ARG A 53 0.96 -11.27 0.89
C ARG A 53 0.37 -12.66 1.01
N ILE A 54 -0.95 -12.76 1.23
CA ILE A 54 -1.65 -14.05 1.26
C ILE A 54 -1.48 -14.78 -0.08
N ASN A 55 -1.57 -14.06 -1.21
CA ASN A 55 -1.39 -14.64 -2.53
C ASN A 55 0.06 -15.04 -2.85
N SER A 56 1.03 -14.50 -2.11
CA SER A 56 2.47 -14.79 -2.26
C SER A 56 2.93 -15.88 -1.27
N ASP A 57 2.04 -16.82 -0.94
CA ASP A 57 2.26 -17.95 -0.03
C ASP A 57 2.73 -17.60 1.40
N SER A 58 2.43 -16.38 1.87
CA SER A 58 2.62 -16.06 3.30
C SER A 58 1.51 -16.67 4.15
N SER A 59 1.85 -17.24 5.31
CA SER A 59 0.84 -17.74 6.25
C SER A 59 -0.07 -16.60 6.73
N LEU A 60 -1.35 -16.89 6.93
CA LEU A 60 -2.31 -15.89 7.38
C LEU A 60 -1.90 -15.26 8.71
N ASP A 61 -1.37 -16.05 9.66
CA ASP A 61 -0.91 -15.54 10.95
C ASP A 61 0.24 -14.54 10.81
N SER A 62 1.16 -14.77 9.86
CA SER A 62 2.23 -13.81 9.58
C SER A 62 1.68 -12.48 9.03
N VAL A 63 0.67 -12.54 8.15
CA VAL A 63 0.00 -11.36 7.59
C VAL A 63 -0.78 -10.62 8.67
N LEU A 64 -1.46 -11.34 9.58
CA LEU A 64 -2.18 -10.76 10.70
C LEU A 64 -1.21 -10.05 11.66
N LYS A 65 -0.09 -10.69 12.01
CA LYS A 65 0.95 -10.13 12.88
C LYS A 65 1.59 -8.88 12.25
N LEU A 66 2.06 -8.98 11.01
CA LEU A 66 2.70 -7.85 10.30
C LEU A 66 1.74 -6.68 10.07
N GLY A 67 0.48 -6.98 9.76
CA GLY A 67 -0.56 -5.98 9.55
C GLY A 67 -1.14 -5.40 10.84
N ASN A 68 -0.67 -5.85 12.01
CA ASN A 68 -1.20 -5.50 13.33
C ASN A 68 -2.73 -5.68 13.41
N TRP A 69 -3.21 -6.85 12.97
CA TRP A 69 -4.60 -7.24 13.00
C TRP A 69 -4.91 -7.96 14.31
N ARG A 70 -5.92 -7.47 15.03
CA ARG A 70 -6.37 -8.12 16.27
C ARG A 70 -7.19 -9.38 16.04
N ALA A 71 -7.96 -9.41 14.95
CA ALA A 71 -8.92 -10.48 14.67
C ALA A 71 -8.83 -10.90 13.21
N ARG A 72 -8.78 -12.21 12.99
CA ARG A 72 -8.71 -12.86 11.69
C ARG A 72 -9.95 -12.54 10.86
N GLU A 73 -11.11 -12.57 11.49
CA GLU A 73 -12.43 -12.41 10.88
C GLU A 73 -12.57 -11.01 10.29
N ASN A 74 -12.10 -9.99 11.02
CA ASN A 74 -12.10 -8.61 10.54
C ASN A 74 -11.23 -8.43 9.30
N PHE A 75 -10.04 -9.05 9.27
CA PHE A 75 -9.18 -9.03 8.10
C PHE A 75 -9.87 -9.70 6.91
N LEU A 76 -10.34 -10.94 7.09
CA LEU A 76 -10.96 -11.71 6.00
C LEU A 76 -12.23 -11.04 5.45
N LYS A 77 -13.06 -10.45 6.32
CA LYS A 77 -14.32 -9.80 5.94
C LYS A 77 -14.12 -8.47 5.23
N HIS A 78 -13.21 -7.63 5.73
CA HIS A 78 -13.13 -6.22 5.29
C HIS A 78 -11.92 -5.91 4.42
N TYR A 79 -10.82 -6.66 4.56
CA TYR A 79 -9.52 -6.29 3.99
C TYR A 79 -8.99 -7.31 2.98
N TYR A 80 -9.30 -8.60 3.13
CA TYR A 80 -8.92 -9.60 2.16
C TYR A 80 -9.76 -9.47 0.89
N LYS A 81 -9.09 -9.31 -0.24
CA LYS A 81 -9.66 -9.22 -1.58
C LYS A 81 -8.96 -10.27 -2.45
N PRO A 82 -9.54 -11.48 -2.59
CA PRO A 82 -8.91 -12.54 -3.36
C PRO A 82 -8.73 -12.08 -4.80
N ILE A 83 -7.53 -12.27 -5.33
CA ILE A 83 -7.24 -12.02 -6.73
C ILE A 83 -7.53 -13.34 -7.43
N ALA A 84 -8.51 -13.34 -8.33
CA ALA A 84 -8.71 -14.49 -9.20
C ALA A 84 -7.40 -14.69 -9.98
N LYS A 85 -6.73 -15.84 -9.79
CA LYS A 85 -5.63 -16.25 -10.68
C LYS A 85 -6.26 -16.46 -12.05
N LYS A 86 -6.28 -15.41 -12.88
CA LYS A 86 -6.48 -15.61 -14.32
C LYS A 86 -5.33 -16.52 -14.76
N PRO A 87 -5.57 -17.57 -15.56
CA PRO A 87 -4.47 -18.25 -16.22
C PRO A 87 -3.71 -17.16 -16.96
N GLY A 88 -2.47 -16.91 -16.53
CA GLY A 88 -1.60 -15.99 -17.26
C GLY A 88 -1.39 -16.55 -18.66
N PRO A 89 -1.09 -15.70 -19.65
CA PRO A 89 -0.45 -16.21 -20.85
C PRO A 89 0.77 -17.06 -20.42
N PRO A 90 1.10 -18.15 -21.15
CA PRO A 90 2.26 -18.96 -20.83
C PRO A 90 3.46 -18.05 -20.61
N SER A 91 4.30 -18.36 -19.62
CA SER A 91 5.49 -17.57 -19.30
C SER A 91 6.32 -17.40 -20.57
N VAL A 92 6.23 -16.24 -21.21
CA VAL A 92 7.14 -15.90 -22.29
C VAL A 92 8.47 -15.67 -21.59
N SER A 93 9.45 -16.53 -21.87
CA SER A 93 10.77 -16.40 -21.28
C SER A 93 11.28 -14.99 -21.60
N LEU A 94 11.74 -14.25 -20.58
CA LEU A 94 12.24 -12.87 -20.73
C LEU A 94 13.37 -12.77 -21.76
N GLU A 95 14.02 -13.89 -22.08
CA GLU A 95 15.04 -14.02 -23.10
C GLU A 95 14.54 -13.70 -24.52
N HIS A 96 13.24 -13.82 -24.81
CA HIS A 96 12.65 -13.43 -26.11
C HIS A 96 12.29 -11.95 -26.19
N CYS A 97 12.37 -11.20 -25.09
CA CYS A 97 12.04 -9.77 -25.05
C CYS A 97 13.27 -8.88 -25.26
N PHE A 98 14.46 -9.46 -25.36
CA PHE A 98 15.71 -8.75 -25.60
C PHE A 98 16.41 -9.37 -26.81
N GLU A 99 16.07 -8.89 -28.01
CA GLU A 99 16.95 -9.04 -29.17
C GLU A 99 18.23 -8.23 -28.87
N PRO A 100 19.42 -8.84 -28.81
CA PRO A 100 20.66 -8.10 -28.64
C PRO A 100 20.90 -7.18 -29.85
N ILE A 101 21.38 -5.96 -29.56
CA ILE A 101 21.78 -4.96 -30.57
C ILE A 101 23.09 -5.39 -31.22
#